data_AF-A0A8X7MIW3-F1
#
_entry.id   AF-A0A8X7MIW3-F1
#
_cell.length_a   1.000
_cell.length_b   1.000
_cell.length_c   1.000
_cell.angle_alpha   90.00
_cell.angle_beta   90.00
_cell.angle_gamma   90.00
#
_symmetry.space_group_name_H-M   'P 1'
#
loop_
_entity.id
_entity.type
_entity.pdbx_description
1 polymer ?
#
loop_
_entity_poly.entity_id
_entity_poly.type
_entity_poly.pdbx_seq_one_letter_code
_entity_poly.pdbx_strand_id
1 'polypeptide(L)'
;MPTALQPVSSDDTYASLEDFKHAVRLYAIKNNFNPTWEQSKSTWVVAVCEHKKASGCSFRIRAHVDQDDTDVVRVSTFDEGHTCAGKAPSKRKAYADHGFLVLLIQSCMSIDHKTTDAQVLAQLKQIHGITLPQNTVNKARNAVIGSAKAAQQEEFRYIEAWLTRLSEI
;
A
#
# COMPACT_ATOMS: atom_id res chain seq x y z
N MET A 1 5.89 9.16 -11.37
CA MET A 1 5.77 9.51 -9.94
C MET A 1 4.80 8.52 -9.32
N PRO A 2 5.20 7.67 -8.34
CA PRO A 2 4.24 6.81 -7.67
C PRO A 2 3.16 7.69 -7.03
N THR A 3 1.89 7.39 -7.32
CA THR A 3 0.75 8.09 -6.74
C THR A 3 0.91 8.10 -5.23
N ALA A 4 0.84 9.29 -4.61
CA ALA A 4 0.99 9.42 -3.17
C ALA A 4 -0.01 8.50 -2.48
N LEU A 5 0.48 7.64 -1.57
CA LEU A 5 -0.37 6.71 -0.84
C LEU A 5 -1.38 7.50 0.01
N GLN A 6 -2.66 7.42 -0.34
CA GLN A 6 -3.76 8.07 0.39
C GLN A 6 -4.67 7.03 1.05
N PRO A 7 -5.27 7.35 2.22
CA PRO A 7 -6.28 6.49 2.81
C PRO A 7 -7.53 6.50 1.92
N VAL A 8 -8.21 5.37 1.83
CA VAL A 8 -9.45 5.27 1.05
C VAL A 8 -10.55 6.17 1.61
N SER A 9 -11.30 6.78 0.70
CA SER A 9 -12.51 7.58 0.92
C SER A 9 -13.70 7.02 0.13
N SER A 10 -14.90 7.52 0.44
CA SER A 10 -16.05 7.38 -0.44
C SER A 10 -15.76 8.00 -1.81
N ASP A 11 -16.31 7.39 -2.86
CA ASP A 11 -16.22 7.81 -4.27
C ASP A 11 -14.81 7.83 -4.88
N ASP A 12 -13.79 7.33 -4.18
CA ASP A 12 -12.44 7.21 -4.71
C ASP A 12 -12.36 6.25 -5.91
N THR A 13 -11.40 6.55 -6.79
CA THR A 13 -11.01 5.70 -7.91
C THR A 13 -9.53 5.34 -7.84
N TYR A 14 -9.20 4.13 -8.28
CA TYR A 14 -7.85 3.58 -8.25
C TYR A 14 -7.48 2.97 -9.60
N ALA A 15 -6.20 2.97 -9.95
CA ALA A 15 -5.71 2.34 -11.19
C ALA A 15 -5.72 0.81 -11.14
N SER A 16 -5.84 0.22 -9.94
CA SER A 16 -5.86 -1.22 -9.76
C SER A 16 -6.54 -1.64 -8.46
N LEU A 17 -6.96 -2.91 -8.39
CA LEU A 17 -7.48 -3.49 -7.15
C LEU A 17 -6.40 -3.54 -6.06
N GLU A 18 -5.11 -3.60 -6.41
CA GLU A 18 -4.04 -3.60 -5.42
C GLU A 18 -3.81 -2.21 -4.83
N ASP A 19 -3.91 -1.15 -5.64
CA ASP A 19 -3.87 0.24 -5.13
C ASP A 19 -5.02 0.53 -4.20
N PHE A 20 -6.23 0.05 -4.53
CA PHE A 20 -7.37 0.10 -3.61
C PHE A 20 -7.05 -0.61 -2.28
N LYS A 21 -6.47 -1.83 -2.33
CA LYS A 21 -6.11 -2.55 -1.09
C LYS A 21 -5.04 -1.82 -0.29
N HIS A 22 -4.08 -1.15 -0.94
CA HIS A 22 -3.11 -0.30 -0.27
C HIS A 22 -3.77 0.88 0.45
N ALA A 23 -4.72 1.54 -0.20
CA ALA A 23 -5.49 2.64 0.40
C ALA A 23 -6.33 2.19 1.60
N VAL A 24 -6.97 1.01 1.53
CA VAL A 24 -7.67 0.38 2.66
C VAL A 24 -6.71 0.10 3.82
N ARG A 25 -5.52 -0.46 3.55
CA ARG A 25 -4.51 -0.71 4.60
C ARG A 25 -4.07 0.59 5.29
N LEU A 26 -3.87 1.67 4.53
CA LEU A 26 -3.52 2.96 5.09
C LEU A 26 -4.66 3.57 5.93
N TYR A 27 -5.90 3.50 5.44
CA TYR A 27 -7.08 3.92 6.22
C TYR A 27 -7.16 3.17 7.55
N ALA A 28 -6.89 1.85 7.53
CA ALA A 28 -6.94 1.04 8.73
C ALA A 28 -5.84 1.34 9.75
N ILE A 29 -4.63 1.71 9.29
CA ILE A 29 -3.57 2.24 10.17
C ILE A 29 -4.04 3.51 10.87
N LYS A 30 -4.58 4.47 10.12
CA LYS A 30 -5.04 5.76 10.66
C LYS A 30 -6.17 5.59 11.69
N ASN A 31 -7.04 4.60 11.47
CA ASN A 31 -8.18 4.30 12.34
C ASN A 31 -7.90 3.16 13.35
N ASN A 32 -6.63 2.74 13.48
CA ASN A 32 -6.16 1.76 14.45
C ASN A 32 -6.95 0.44 14.48
N PHE A 33 -7.24 -0.14 13.31
CA PHE A 33 -7.82 -1.47 13.19
C PHE A 33 -7.09 -2.32 12.14
N ASN A 34 -7.44 -3.60 12.06
CA ASN A 34 -6.88 -4.50 11.05
C ASN A 34 -7.96 -4.91 10.02
N PRO A 35 -7.77 -4.61 8.73
CA PRO A 35 -8.68 -5.03 7.68
C PRO A 35 -8.38 -6.48 7.28
N THR A 36 -9.40 -7.18 6.80
CA THR A 36 -9.30 -8.48 6.15
C THR A 36 -10.15 -8.49 4.88
N TRP A 37 -9.88 -9.42 3.99
CA TRP A 37 -10.59 -9.55 2.72
C TRP A 37 -11.69 -10.59 2.89
N GLU A 38 -12.94 -10.12 2.93
CA GLU A 38 -14.10 -11.02 2.93
C GLU A 38 -14.14 -11.79 1.61
N GLN A 39 -13.92 -11.07 0.51
CA GLN A 39 -13.87 -11.60 -0.85
C GLN A 39 -12.87 -10.79 -1.68
N SER A 40 -12.10 -11.47 -2.52
CA SER A 40 -11.18 -10.85 -3.47
C SER A 40 -11.26 -11.64 -4.77
N LYS A 41 -11.77 -11.00 -5.82
CA LYS A 41 -11.87 -11.53 -7.18
C LYS A 41 -11.05 -10.64 -8.13
N SER A 42 -10.91 -11.07 -9.38
CA SER A 42 -10.20 -10.30 -10.41
C SER A 42 -10.88 -8.99 -10.77
N THR A 43 -12.19 -8.87 -10.56
CA THR A 43 -12.99 -7.69 -10.95
C THR A 43 -13.57 -6.92 -9.78
N TRP A 44 -13.45 -7.41 -8.55
CA TRP A 44 -13.96 -6.71 -7.36
C TRP A 44 -13.38 -7.30 -6.07
N VAL A 45 -13.43 -6.50 -5.01
CA VAL A 45 -12.89 -6.85 -3.70
C VAL A 45 -13.75 -6.25 -2.60
N VAL A 46 -13.86 -6.95 -1.48
CA VAL A 46 -14.57 -6.50 -0.28
C VAL A 46 -13.62 -6.59 0.92
N ALA A 47 -13.34 -5.44 1.50
CA ALA A 47 -12.63 -5.30 2.76
C ALA A 47 -13.63 -5.25 3.91
N VAL A 48 -13.32 -5.93 5.01
CA VAL A 48 -14.07 -5.85 6.27
C VAL A 48 -13.11 -5.77 7.44
N CYS A 49 -13.60 -5.40 8.62
CA CYS A 49 -12.80 -5.48 9.82
C CYS A 49 -12.58 -6.95 10.19
N GLU A 50 -11.39 -7.31 10.67
CA GLU A 50 -11.12 -8.68 11.11
C GLU A 50 -12.08 -9.17 12.22
N HIS A 51 -12.64 -8.24 13.00
CA HIS A 51 -13.59 -8.54 14.06
C HIS A 51 -15.05 -8.60 13.60
N LYS A 52 -15.34 -8.55 12.29
CA LYS A 52 -16.71 -8.68 11.75
C LYS A 52 -17.41 -9.94 12.28
N LYS A 53 -16.77 -11.10 12.19
CA LYS A 53 -17.35 -12.37 12.66
C LYS A 53 -17.49 -12.45 14.19
N ALA A 54 -16.54 -11.87 14.93
CA ALA A 54 -16.48 -12.00 16.38
C ALA A 54 -17.29 -10.92 17.15
N SER A 55 -17.61 -9.80 16.52
CA SER A 55 -18.28 -8.66 17.18
C SER A 55 -19.35 -7.97 16.34
N GLY A 56 -19.62 -8.46 15.12
CA GLY A 56 -20.55 -7.79 14.23
C GLY A 56 -20.08 -6.40 13.81
N CYS A 57 -18.76 -6.17 13.72
CA CYS A 57 -18.22 -4.90 13.24
C CYS A 57 -18.78 -4.57 11.85
N SER A 58 -19.42 -3.40 11.73
CA SER A 58 -20.12 -2.96 10.52
C SER A 58 -19.19 -2.47 9.43
N PHE A 59 -17.91 -2.22 9.74
CA PHE A 59 -16.95 -1.69 8.77
C PHE A 59 -16.86 -2.60 7.55
N ARG A 60 -17.12 -2.00 6.39
CA ARG A 60 -17.13 -2.70 5.11
C ARG A 60 -16.86 -1.73 3.97
N ILE A 61 -15.91 -2.08 3.12
CA ILE A 61 -15.63 -1.34 1.89
C ILE A 61 -15.67 -2.30 0.72
N ARG A 62 -16.33 -1.91 -0.35
CA ARG A 62 -16.33 -2.66 -1.61
C ARG A 62 -15.82 -1.78 -2.73
N ALA A 63 -14.95 -2.34 -3.55
CA ALA A 63 -14.55 -1.76 -4.82
C ALA A 63 -14.71 -2.77 -5.96
N HIS A 64 -14.90 -2.26 -7.17
CA HIS A 64 -15.05 -3.04 -8.39
C HIS A 64 -14.35 -2.34 -9.55
N VAL A 65 -13.89 -3.13 -10.52
CA VAL A 65 -13.43 -2.62 -11.81
C VAL A 65 -14.65 -2.03 -12.54
N ASP A 66 -14.47 -0.83 -13.08
CA ASP A 66 -15.48 -0.11 -13.84
C ASP A 66 -15.82 -0.89 -15.12
N GLN A 67 -17.10 -0.84 -15.53
CA GLN A 67 -17.59 -1.59 -16.68
C GLN A 67 -17.20 -0.93 -18.01
N ASP A 68 -17.10 0.39 -18.01
CA ASP A 68 -16.79 1.23 -19.17
C ASP A 68 -15.28 1.44 -19.30
N ASP A 69 -14.53 1.36 -18.20
CA ASP A 69 -13.07 1.50 -18.16
C ASP A 69 -12.39 0.45 -17.26
N THR A 70 -11.80 -0.59 -17.87
CA THR A 70 -11.19 -1.69 -17.10
C THR A 70 -9.93 -1.29 -16.32
N ASP A 71 -9.38 -0.11 -16.59
CA ASP A 71 -8.21 0.43 -15.89
C ASP A 71 -8.62 1.27 -14.66
N VAL A 72 -9.92 1.41 -14.41
CA VAL A 72 -10.47 2.16 -13.27
C VAL A 72 -11.14 1.21 -12.29
N VAL A 73 -10.77 1.31 -11.02
CA VAL A 73 -11.42 0.63 -9.89
C VAL A 73 -12.15 1.66 -9.06
N ARG A 74 -13.47 1.51 -8.91
CA ARG A 74 -14.32 2.42 -8.13
C ARG A 74 -14.76 1.82 -6.81
N VAL A 75 -14.75 2.65 -5.77
CA VAL A 75 -15.40 2.33 -4.49
C VAL A 75 -16.92 2.40 -4.67
N SER A 76 -17.63 1.30 -4.42
CA SER A 76 -19.10 1.22 -4.54
C SER A 76 -19.81 1.22 -3.19
N THR A 77 -19.10 0.95 -2.11
CA THR A 77 -19.66 0.89 -0.76
C THR A 77 -18.57 1.28 0.22
N PHE A 78 -18.89 2.19 1.13
CA PHE A 78 -17.97 2.67 2.15
C PHE A 78 -18.71 2.84 3.48
N ASP A 79 -18.82 1.74 4.22
CA ASP A 79 -19.42 1.72 5.55
C ASP A 79 -18.32 1.94 6.59
N GLU A 80 -18.18 3.18 7.08
CA GLU A 80 -17.12 3.57 8.04
C GLU A 80 -17.30 3.02 9.45
N GLY A 81 -18.50 2.52 9.79
CA GLY A 81 -18.87 2.20 11.16
C GLY A 81 -17.96 1.16 11.82
N HIS A 82 -17.44 1.45 13.01
CA HIS A 82 -16.65 0.51 13.81
C HIS A 82 -17.30 0.28 15.18
N THR A 83 -17.57 -0.97 15.51
CA THR A 83 -18.08 -1.38 16.85
C THR A 83 -17.02 -2.10 17.69
N CYS A 84 -15.80 -2.24 17.18
CA CYS A 84 -14.73 -3.04 17.78
C CYS A 84 -13.57 -2.22 18.35
N ALA A 85 -13.80 -0.95 18.69
CA ALA A 85 -12.78 -0.08 19.29
C ALA A 85 -12.17 -0.75 20.53
N GLY A 86 -10.84 -0.80 20.61
CA GLY A 86 -10.09 -1.36 21.74
C GLY A 86 -9.83 -2.87 21.70
N LYS A 87 -10.33 -3.61 20.71
CA LYS A 87 -9.94 -5.02 20.55
C LYS A 87 -8.53 -5.11 19.99
N ALA A 88 -7.71 -5.95 20.61
CA ALA A 88 -6.33 -6.18 20.16
C ALA A 88 -6.36 -6.77 18.75
N PRO A 89 -5.69 -6.13 17.77
CA PRO A 89 -5.71 -6.65 16.41
C PRO A 89 -4.91 -7.96 16.34
N SER A 90 -5.18 -8.81 15.35
CA SER A 90 -4.55 -10.12 15.18
C SER A 90 -3.01 -10.08 15.12
N LYS A 91 -2.39 -11.26 15.28
CA LYS A 91 -0.94 -11.44 15.23
C LYS A 91 -0.33 -11.01 13.89
N ARG A 92 -1.04 -11.22 12.77
CA ARG A 92 -0.59 -10.80 11.43
C ARG A 92 -1.30 -9.51 11.03
N LYS A 93 -0.57 -8.42 11.12
CA LYS A 93 -1.06 -7.08 10.78
C LYS A 93 -1.05 -6.89 9.26
N ALA A 94 -2.09 -6.29 8.72
CA ALA A 94 -2.22 -6.05 7.28
C ALA A 94 -1.14 -5.10 6.74
N TYR A 95 -0.61 -4.22 7.60
CA TYR A 95 0.51 -3.35 7.26
C TYR A 95 1.86 -4.06 7.09
N ALA A 96 1.94 -5.36 7.43
CA ALA A 96 3.13 -6.19 7.18
C ALA A 96 3.14 -6.80 5.77
N ASP A 97 2.14 -6.50 4.93
CA ASP A 97 2.17 -6.80 3.51
C ASP A 97 3.37 -6.13 2.84
N HIS A 98 4.14 -6.89 2.06
CA HIS A 98 5.43 -6.43 1.54
C HIS A 98 5.29 -5.29 0.52
N GLY A 99 4.37 -5.41 -0.44
CA GLY A 99 4.16 -4.39 -1.47
C GLY A 99 3.66 -3.09 -0.85
N PHE A 100 2.70 -3.21 0.06
CA PHE A 100 2.21 -2.07 0.84
C PHE A 100 3.31 -1.41 1.67
N LEU A 101 4.12 -2.21 2.38
CA LEU A 101 5.18 -1.70 3.25
C LEU A 101 6.26 -0.95 2.46
N VAL A 102 6.61 -1.41 1.26
CA VAL A 102 7.52 -0.70 0.35
C VAL A 102 6.98 0.69 0.00
N LEU A 103 5.71 0.76 -0.42
CA LEU A 103 5.06 2.05 -0.74
C LEU A 103 4.94 2.96 0.48
N LEU A 104 4.62 2.39 1.65
CA LEU A 104 4.53 3.14 2.91
C LEU A 104 5.89 3.72 3.31
N ILE A 105 6.98 2.97 3.13
CA ILE A 105 8.33 3.47 3.43
C ILE A 105 8.69 4.61 2.47
N GLN A 106 8.41 4.44 1.17
CA GLN A 106 8.68 5.46 0.15
C GLN A 106 7.87 6.75 0.37
N SER A 107 6.68 6.66 0.97
CA SER A 107 5.87 7.84 1.28
C SER A 107 6.32 8.57 2.55
N CYS A 108 7.02 7.91 3.47
CA CYS A 108 7.46 8.52 4.74
C CYS A 108 8.91 9.01 4.77
N MET A 109 9.79 8.47 3.90
CA MET A 109 11.19 8.88 3.85
C MET A 109 11.87 8.47 2.54
N SER A 110 12.95 9.16 2.18
CA SER A 110 13.89 8.71 1.16
C SER A 110 14.85 7.67 1.74
N ILE A 111 15.15 6.63 0.96
CA ILE A 111 16.01 5.51 1.36
C ILE A 111 17.23 5.50 0.43
N ASP A 112 18.41 5.38 1.02
CA ASP A 112 19.67 5.12 0.32
C ASP A 112 20.40 3.90 0.89
N HIS A 113 21.59 3.60 0.37
CA HIS A 113 22.43 2.48 0.82
C HIS A 113 23.01 2.66 2.24
N LYS A 114 22.97 3.87 2.80
CA LYS A 114 23.42 4.16 4.17
C LYS A 114 22.28 4.05 5.18
N THR A 115 21.05 4.05 4.70
CA THR A 115 19.85 4.00 5.54
C THR A 115 19.74 2.64 6.24
N THR A 116 19.73 2.68 7.56
CA THR A 116 19.69 1.47 8.41
C THR A 116 18.26 1.01 8.67
N ASP A 117 18.08 -0.27 9.00
CA ASP A 117 16.75 -0.81 9.35
C ASP A 117 16.17 -0.12 10.59
N ALA A 118 17.04 0.28 11.52
CA ALA A 118 16.65 1.00 12.73
C ALA A 118 16.07 2.39 12.43
N GLN A 119 16.63 3.11 11.45
CA GLN A 119 16.08 4.41 11.02
C GLN A 119 14.69 4.25 10.39
N VAL A 120 14.50 3.24 9.53
CA VAL A 120 13.20 2.95 8.92
C VAL A 120 12.16 2.57 9.99
N LEU A 121 12.54 1.72 10.96
CA LEU A 121 11.68 1.35 12.08
C LEU A 121 11.29 2.58 12.93
N ALA A 122 12.25 3.46 13.22
CA ALA A 122 12.00 4.68 13.98
C ALA A 122 11.00 5.60 13.25
N GLN A 123 11.17 5.77 11.93
CA GLN A 123 10.27 6.59 11.11
C GLN A 123 8.85 6.01 11.07
N LEU A 124 8.71 4.71 10.82
CA LEU A 124 7.41 4.04 10.78
C LEU A 124 6.69 4.12 12.15
N LYS A 125 7.43 4.02 13.25
CA LYS A 125 6.90 4.20 14.59
C LYS A 125 6.46 5.64 14.83
N GLN A 126 7.26 6.62 14.41
CA GLN A 126 6.98 8.04 14.60
C GLN A 126 5.74 8.50 13.83
N ILE A 127 5.59 8.11 12.55
CA ILE A 127 4.49 8.59 11.72
C ILE A 127 3.22 7.76 11.91
N HIS A 128 3.35 6.43 12.02
CA HIS A 128 2.21 5.52 11.95
C HIS A 128 1.99 4.70 13.23
N GLY A 129 2.85 4.84 14.25
CA GLY A 129 2.77 4.02 15.47
C GLY A 129 3.08 2.54 15.22
N ILE A 130 3.65 2.19 14.07
CA ILE A 130 3.86 0.80 13.64
C ILE A 130 5.16 0.25 14.22
N THR A 131 5.10 -0.97 14.75
CA THR A 131 6.28 -1.76 15.11
C THR A 131 6.28 -3.06 14.31
N LEU A 132 7.43 -3.40 13.71
CA LEU A 132 7.63 -4.58 12.86
C LEU A 132 8.93 -5.31 13.23
N PRO A 133 9.03 -6.62 12.95
CA PRO A 133 10.30 -7.33 13.06
C PRO A 133 11.34 -6.77 12.08
N GLN A 134 12.61 -6.68 12.50
CA GLN A 134 13.69 -6.13 11.70
C GLN A 134 13.83 -6.83 10.34
N ASN A 135 13.68 -8.17 10.29
CA ASN A 135 13.77 -8.93 9.03
C ASN A 135 12.71 -8.51 8.00
N THR A 136 11.52 -8.09 8.43
CA THR A 136 10.47 -7.61 7.53
C THR A 136 10.85 -6.26 6.94
N VAL A 137 11.39 -5.37 7.77
CA VAL A 137 11.84 -4.03 7.35
C VAL A 137 13.06 -4.13 6.44
N ASN A 138 14.02 -5.01 6.76
CA ASN A 138 15.20 -5.24 5.94
C ASN A 138 14.83 -5.64 4.50
N LYS A 139 13.89 -6.57 4.35
CA LYS A 139 13.39 -7.01 3.03
C LYS A 139 12.74 -5.85 2.27
N ALA A 140 11.87 -5.07 2.92
CA ALA A 140 11.20 -3.94 2.28
C ALA A 140 12.20 -2.84 1.88
N ARG A 141 13.14 -2.48 2.77
CA ARG A 141 14.20 -1.51 2.49
C ARG A 141 15.04 -1.92 1.27
N ASN A 142 15.48 -3.18 1.21
CA ASN A 142 16.27 -3.67 0.09
C ASN A 142 15.47 -3.64 -1.23
N ALA A 143 14.16 -3.86 -1.18
CA ALA A 143 13.28 -3.71 -2.35
C ALA A 143 13.19 -2.25 -2.81
N VAL A 144 13.09 -1.28 -1.89
CA VAL A 144 13.13 0.15 -2.21
C VAL A 144 14.44 0.49 -2.93
N ILE A 145 15.59 0.09 -2.37
CA ILE A 145 16.91 0.33 -2.97
C ILE A 145 17.02 -0.34 -4.35
N GLY A 146 16.58 -1.58 -4.48
CA GLY A 146 16.59 -2.33 -5.73
C GLY A 146 15.75 -1.68 -6.82
N SER A 147 14.55 -1.20 -6.49
CA SER A 147 13.68 -0.49 -7.44
C SER A 147 14.29 0.83 -7.92
N ALA A 148 14.93 1.59 -7.03
CA ALA A 148 15.61 2.83 -7.40
C ALA A 148 16.78 2.57 -8.36
N LYS A 149 17.56 1.51 -8.11
CA LYS A 149 18.65 1.09 -9.01
C LYS A 149 18.13 0.70 -10.39
N ALA A 150 17.02 -0.06 -10.45
CA ALA A 150 16.42 -0.48 -11.71
C ALA A 150 15.89 0.73 -12.53
N ALA A 151 15.27 1.70 -11.86
CA ALA A 151 14.81 2.94 -12.50
C ALA A 151 15.98 3.74 -13.10
N GLN A 152 17.07 3.90 -12.33
CA GLN A 152 18.29 4.56 -12.82
C GLN A 152 18.88 3.85 -14.05
N GLN A 153 18.97 2.53 -14.03
CA GLN A 153 19.50 1.75 -15.16
C GLN A 153 18.63 1.94 -16.42
N GLU A 154 17.32 2.00 -16.28
CA GLU A 154 16.42 2.21 -17.40
C GLU A 154 16.54 3.65 -17.97
N GLU A 155 16.69 4.66 -17.11
CA GLU A 155 17.00 6.03 -17.55
C GLU A 155 18.30 6.10 -18.37
N PHE A 156 19.36 5.42 -17.93
CA PHE A 156 20.61 5.34 -18.70
C PHE A 156 20.41 4.70 -20.07
N ARG A 157 19.62 3.62 -20.17
CA ARG A 157 19.31 2.97 -21.46
C ARG A 157 18.58 3.90 -22.42
N TYR A 158 17.68 4.75 -21.93
CA TYR A 158 17.02 5.77 -22.77
C TYR A 158 18.01 6.79 -23.31
N ILE A 159 18.97 7.23 -22.49
CA ILE A 159 20.02 8.18 -22.92
C ILE A 159 20.90 7.54 -24.00
N GLU A 160 21.34 6.29 -23.80
CA GLU A 160 22.13 5.54 -24.79
C GLU A 160 21.39 5.37 -26.12
N ALA A 161 20.10 5.02 -26.07
CA ALA A 161 19.27 4.89 -27.25
C ALA A 161 19.09 6.24 -28.00
N TRP A 162 18.94 7.34 -27.25
CA TRP A 162 18.86 8.67 -27.83
C TRP A 162 20.18 9.11 -28.48
N LEU A 163 21.32 8.90 -27.82
CA LEU A 163 22.65 9.18 -28.36
C LEU A 163 22.93 8.38 -29.65
N THR A 164 22.54 7.11 -29.67
CA THR A 164 22.68 6.25 -30.86
C THR A 164 21.89 6.84 -32.04
N ARG A 165 20.63 7.23 -31.81
CA ARG A 165 19.79 7.86 -32.84
C ARG A 165 20.37 9.17 -33.37
N LEU A 166 21.02 9.97 -32.54
CA LEU A 166 21.69 11.21 -32.98
C LEU A 166 22.92 10.96 -33.84
N SER A 167 23.62 9.84 -33.63
CA SER A 167 24.80 9.48 -34.44
C SER A 167 24.48 8.92 -35.82
N GLU A 168 23.21 8.58 -36.06
CA GLU A 168 22.69 8.10 -37.35
C GLU A 168 22.18 9.24 -38.26
N ILE A 169 22.25 10.50 -37.79
CA ILE A 169 21.88 11.74 -38.50
C ILE A 169 23.16 12.46 -38.93
#